data_AF-A0A964XEN8-F1
#
_entry.id   AF-A0A964XEN8-F1
#
_cell.length_a   1.000
_cell.length_b   1.000
_cell.length_c   1.000
_cell.angle_alpha   90.00
_cell.angle_beta   90.00
_cell.angle_gamma   90.00
#
_symmetry.space_group_name_H-M   'P 1'
#
loop_
_entity.id
_entity.type
_entity.pdbx_description
1 polymer ?
#
loop_
_entity_poly.entity_id
_entity_poly.type
_entity_poly.pdbx_seq_one_letter_code
_entity_poly.pdbx_strand_id
1 'polypeptide(L)'
;MGSNETKRGAARDTILQAVLDLIARDGIDAVTHRSAAESSSVSPGTVTYHFPSREKLIDAAFSKYVADYQVSLNQAIASQPIRTREDLLKFLVGTTGLSPDALSLACIEAELALLSHRSGRLASVLQAWQRAMEPILCDVLERIGVPRPVEAARTLTAICRGTEFEVMARGGAISPETLNARLETALRGLQEG
;
A
#
# COMPACT_ATOMS: atom_id res chain seq x y z
N MET A 1 23.12 27.57 5.26
CA MET A 1 22.23 27.09 4.18
C MET A 1 21.33 25.91 4.60
N GLY A 2 21.75 25.01 5.49
CA GLY A 2 20.99 23.79 5.85
C GLY A 2 19.63 23.98 6.57
N SER A 3 19.41 25.04 7.34
CA SER A 3 18.17 25.20 8.13
C SER A 3 16.91 25.46 7.30
N ASN A 4 17.06 25.97 6.07
CA ASN A 4 15.94 26.28 5.19
C ASN A 4 15.56 25.06 4.32
N GLU A 5 16.53 24.26 3.89
CA GLU A 5 16.29 23.00 3.17
C GLU A 5 15.61 21.95 4.04
N THR A 6 16.01 21.83 5.32
CA THR A 6 15.35 20.91 6.26
C THR A 6 13.89 21.30 6.52
N LYS A 7 13.60 22.60 6.70
CA LYS A 7 12.21 23.09 6.86
C LYS A 7 11.37 22.91 5.60
N ARG A 8 11.98 23.05 4.41
CA ARG A 8 11.33 22.83 3.12
C ARG A 8 11.01 21.35 2.88
N GLY A 9 11.94 20.45 3.20
CA GLY A 9 11.71 19.01 3.14
C GLY A 9 10.57 18.60 4.07
N ALA A 10 10.57 19.10 5.30
CA ALA A 10 9.49 18.86 6.26
C ALA A 10 8.12 19.32 5.74
N ALA A 11 8.01 20.55 5.20
CA ALA A 11 6.76 21.05 4.65
C ALA A 11 6.27 20.21 3.46
N ARG A 12 7.17 19.81 2.57
CA ARG A 12 6.85 18.94 1.42
C ARG A 12 6.28 17.60 1.89
N ASP A 13 6.92 16.95 2.85
CA ASP A 13 6.48 15.65 3.34
C ASP A 13 5.17 15.73 4.12
N THR A 14 4.94 16.79 4.91
CA THR A 14 3.66 17.06 5.56
C THR A 14 2.53 17.21 4.54
N ILE A 15 2.76 17.94 3.45
CA ILE A 15 1.76 18.08 2.37
C ILE A 15 1.46 16.72 1.74
N LEU A 16 2.48 15.93 1.41
CA LEU A 16 2.27 14.63 0.76
C LEU A 16 1.54 13.64 1.67
N GLN A 17 1.84 13.63 2.97
CA GLN A 17 1.13 12.78 3.92
C GLN A 17 -0.35 13.17 4.00
N ALA A 18 -0.65 14.46 4.14
CA ALA A 18 -2.02 14.95 4.17
C ALA A 18 -2.80 14.60 2.89
N VAL A 19 -2.13 14.60 1.73
CA VAL A 19 -2.73 14.17 0.46
C VAL A 19 -3.01 12.66 0.43
N LEU A 20 -2.12 11.83 0.98
CA LEU A 20 -2.39 10.39 1.09
C LEU A 20 -3.59 10.11 2.00
N ASP A 21 -3.70 10.84 3.11
CA ASP A 21 -4.84 10.73 4.03
C ASP A 21 -6.16 11.20 3.37
N LEU A 22 -6.11 12.26 2.56
CA LEU A 22 -7.22 12.69 1.71
C LEU A 22 -7.63 11.62 0.69
N ILE A 23 -6.67 11.03 -0.02
CA ILE A 23 -6.93 9.97 -1.01
C ILE A 23 -7.57 8.75 -0.33
N ALA A 24 -7.06 8.34 0.82
CA ALA A 24 -7.59 7.20 1.57
C ALA A 24 -9.06 7.39 1.99
N ARG A 25 -9.42 8.61 2.38
CA ARG A 25 -10.76 8.94 2.92
C ARG A 25 -11.78 9.34 1.84
N ASP A 26 -11.37 10.23 0.95
CA ASP A 26 -12.26 10.99 0.07
C ASP A 26 -11.97 10.73 -1.43
N GLY A 27 -10.99 9.87 -1.74
CA GLY A 27 -10.58 9.50 -3.09
C GLY A 27 -9.70 10.56 -3.78
N ILE A 28 -9.20 10.22 -4.97
CA ILE A 28 -8.27 11.10 -5.71
C ILE A 28 -8.91 12.42 -6.14
N ASP A 29 -10.22 12.43 -6.36
CA ASP A 29 -10.96 13.60 -6.83
C ASP A 29 -11.08 14.70 -5.78
N ALA A 30 -10.94 14.36 -4.50
CA ALA A 30 -10.89 15.34 -3.41
C ALA A 30 -9.56 16.13 -3.36
N VAL A 31 -8.52 15.68 -4.07
CA VAL A 31 -7.19 16.31 -4.02
C VAL A 31 -7.17 17.57 -4.88
N THR A 32 -6.99 18.72 -4.24
CA THR A 32 -6.76 20.03 -4.85
C THR A 32 -5.65 20.75 -4.08
N HIS A 33 -5.04 21.80 -4.63
CA HIS A 33 -4.09 22.63 -3.86
C HIS A 33 -4.72 23.20 -2.59
N ARG A 34 -6.01 23.56 -2.66
CA ARG A 34 -6.74 24.11 -1.52
C ARG A 34 -6.95 23.05 -0.43
N SER A 35 -7.52 21.89 -0.77
CA SER A 35 -7.74 20.81 0.20
C SER A 35 -6.41 20.30 0.76
N ALA A 36 -5.37 20.20 -0.05
CA ALA A 36 -4.03 19.86 0.43
C ALA A 36 -3.48 20.90 1.42
N ALA A 37 -3.63 22.20 1.15
CA ALA A 37 -3.21 23.26 2.06
C ALA A 37 -3.97 23.22 3.39
N GLU A 38 -5.29 23.06 3.33
CA GLU A 38 -6.16 22.93 4.50
C GLU A 38 -5.79 21.69 5.34
N SER A 39 -5.66 20.52 4.72
CA SER A 39 -5.34 19.27 5.43
C SER A 39 -3.91 19.21 5.98
N SER A 40 -2.96 19.93 5.37
CA SER A 40 -1.57 19.99 5.85
C SER A 40 -1.28 21.20 6.75
N SER A 41 -2.26 22.07 6.99
CA SER A 41 -2.12 23.31 7.77
C SER A 41 -0.99 24.22 7.25
N VAL A 42 -0.75 24.25 5.94
CA VAL A 42 0.21 25.16 5.28
C VAL A 42 -0.52 26.17 4.40
N SER A 43 0.19 27.22 3.95
CA SER A 43 -0.41 28.20 3.05
C SER A 43 -0.63 27.63 1.63
N PRO A 44 -1.66 28.06 0.88
CA PRO A 44 -1.82 27.68 -0.53
C PRO A 44 -0.61 28.02 -1.41
N GLY A 45 0.08 29.12 -1.09
CA GLY A 45 1.33 29.51 -1.76
C GLY A 45 2.45 28.48 -1.54
N THR A 46 2.53 27.89 -0.36
CA THR A 46 3.49 26.80 -0.04
C THR A 46 3.21 25.56 -0.89
N VAL A 47 1.94 25.14 -0.99
CA VAL A 47 1.58 23.97 -1.81
C VAL A 47 1.90 24.22 -3.28
N THR A 48 1.50 25.38 -3.82
CA THR A 48 1.74 25.74 -5.23
C THR A 48 3.22 25.84 -5.55
N TYR A 49 4.03 26.33 -4.60
CA TYR A 49 5.48 26.40 -4.74
C TYR A 49 6.12 25.00 -4.86
N HIS A 50 5.69 24.03 -4.05
CA HIS A 50 6.22 22.66 -4.10
C HIS A 50 5.64 21.81 -5.23
N PHE A 51 4.39 22.06 -5.59
CA PHE A 51 3.63 21.24 -6.53
C PHE A 51 2.92 22.16 -7.54
N PRO A 52 3.46 22.34 -8.75
CA PRO A 52 2.94 23.31 -9.70
C PRO A 52 1.58 22.91 -10.32
N SER A 53 1.18 21.64 -10.21
CA SER A 53 -0.12 21.16 -10.66
C SER A 53 -0.68 20.08 -9.74
N ARG A 54 -2.01 19.86 -9.81
CA ARG A 54 -2.70 18.79 -9.08
C ARG A 54 -2.12 17.43 -9.44
N GLU A 55 -1.82 17.22 -10.72
CA GLU A 55 -1.24 15.99 -11.23
C GLU A 55 0.13 15.71 -10.60
N LYS A 56 0.99 16.73 -10.49
CA LYS A 56 2.31 16.60 -9.86
C LYS A 56 2.23 16.36 -8.36
N LEU A 57 1.22 16.93 -7.70
CA LEU A 57 0.94 16.66 -6.29
C LEU A 57 0.56 15.19 -6.08
N ILE A 58 -0.40 14.68 -6.86
CA ILE A 58 -0.86 13.29 -6.80
C ILE A 58 0.28 12.31 -7.13
N ASP A 59 1.03 12.56 -8.21
CA ASP A 59 2.14 11.71 -8.61
C ASP A 59 3.22 11.62 -7.50
N ALA A 60 3.52 12.76 -6.87
CA ALA A 60 4.48 12.82 -5.78
C ALA A 60 3.97 12.11 -4.52
N ALA A 61 2.67 12.19 -4.22
CA ALA A 61 2.07 11.50 -3.08
C ALA A 61 2.16 9.98 -3.25
N PHE A 62 1.76 9.44 -4.41
CA PHE A 62 1.89 8.00 -4.68
C PHE A 62 3.35 7.53 -4.70
N SER A 63 4.25 8.33 -5.27
CA SER A 63 5.68 8.00 -5.26
C SER A 63 6.24 7.92 -3.83
N LYS A 64 5.82 8.84 -2.95
CA LYS A 64 6.15 8.80 -1.52
C LYS A 64 5.56 7.55 -0.87
N TYR A 65 4.28 7.28 -1.09
CA TYR A 65 3.61 6.11 -0.54
C TYR A 65 4.35 4.80 -0.85
N VAL A 66 4.75 4.57 -2.10
CA VAL A 66 5.47 3.35 -2.48
C VAL A 66 6.85 3.28 -1.83
N ALA A 67 7.57 4.41 -1.72
CA ALA A 67 8.85 4.47 -1.04
C ALA A 67 8.72 4.15 0.46
N ASP A 68 7.75 4.77 1.14
CA ASP A 68 7.48 4.55 2.56
C ASP A 68 6.98 3.12 2.84
N TYR A 69 6.15 2.58 1.95
CA TYR A 69 5.71 1.19 1.99
C TYR A 69 6.89 0.22 1.94
N GLN A 70 7.82 0.43 1.01
CA GLN A 70 9.00 -0.43 0.89
C GLN A 70 9.91 -0.36 2.12
N VAL A 71 10.10 0.83 2.69
CA VAL A 71 10.85 1.00 3.95
C VAL A 71 10.14 0.30 5.10
N SER A 72 8.83 0.50 5.25
CA SER A 72 8.02 -0.08 6.34
C SER A 72 8.00 -1.60 6.26
N LEU A 73 7.88 -2.14 5.04
CA LEU A 73 7.93 -3.57 4.77
C LEU A 73 9.27 -4.17 5.20
N ASN A 74 10.38 -3.56 4.76
CA ASN A 74 11.72 -4.02 5.13
C ASN A 74 11.95 -3.97 6.65
N GLN A 75 11.45 -2.93 7.33
CA GLN A 75 11.54 -2.80 8.79
C GLN A 75 10.69 -3.85 9.52
N ALA A 76 9.48 -4.12 9.05
CA ALA A 76 8.62 -5.16 9.61
C ALA A 76 9.28 -6.54 9.53
N ILE A 77 9.86 -6.87 8.38
CA ILE A 77 10.55 -8.15 8.15
C ILE A 77 11.84 -8.25 8.97
N ALA A 78 12.61 -7.16 9.07
CA ALA A 78 13.81 -7.13 9.90
C ALA A 78 13.48 -7.34 11.39
N SER A 79 12.37 -6.77 11.85
CA SER A 79 11.92 -6.87 13.24
C SER A 79 11.32 -8.25 13.55
N GLN A 80 10.56 -8.81 12.62
CA GLN A 80 9.93 -10.12 12.74
C GLN A 80 10.14 -10.92 11.45
N PRO A 81 11.26 -11.65 11.35
CA PRO A 81 11.57 -12.41 10.15
C PRO A 81 10.56 -13.54 9.92
N ILE A 82 10.08 -13.65 8.68
CA ILE A 82 9.16 -14.70 8.25
C ILE A 82 9.98 -15.96 7.94
N ARG A 83 9.85 -17.00 8.77
CA ARG A 83 10.66 -18.23 8.63
C ARG A 83 9.84 -19.48 8.40
N THR A 84 8.64 -19.51 8.92
CA THR A 84 7.75 -20.66 8.88
C THR A 84 6.47 -20.35 8.10
N ARG A 85 5.70 -21.39 7.80
CA ARG A 85 4.33 -21.24 7.29
C ARG A 85 3.47 -20.37 8.21
N GLU A 86 3.55 -20.61 9.51
CA GLU A 86 2.73 -19.89 10.50
C GLU A 86 3.08 -18.40 10.51
N ASP A 87 4.39 -18.08 10.46
CA ASP A 87 4.84 -16.68 10.37
C ASP A 87 4.29 -16.00 9.11
N LEU A 88 4.30 -16.71 7.97
CA LEU A 88 3.79 -16.19 6.70
C LEU A 88 2.30 -15.88 6.77
N LEU A 89 1.50 -16.82 7.29
CA LEU A 89 0.05 -16.63 7.43
C LEU A 89 -0.25 -15.49 8.39
N LYS A 90 0.42 -15.46 9.55
CA LYS A 90 0.28 -14.38 10.53
C LYS A 90 0.66 -13.03 9.94
N PHE A 91 1.73 -12.96 9.17
CA PHE A 91 2.17 -11.74 8.50
C PHE A 91 1.10 -11.25 7.51
N LEU A 92 0.64 -12.12 6.60
CA LEU A 92 -0.37 -11.76 5.60
C LEU A 92 -1.69 -11.30 6.24
N VAL A 93 -2.16 -12.02 7.27
CA VAL A 93 -3.36 -11.62 8.02
C VAL A 93 -3.15 -10.28 8.72
N GLY A 94 -1.99 -10.06 9.35
CA GLY A 94 -1.68 -8.83 10.07
C GLY A 94 -1.49 -7.60 9.18
N THR A 95 -1.14 -7.78 7.91
CA THR A 95 -0.98 -6.70 6.94
C THR A 95 -2.21 -6.45 6.08
N THR A 96 -3.27 -7.25 6.21
CA THR A 96 -4.50 -7.12 5.41
C THR A 96 -5.54 -6.30 6.16
N GLY A 97 -6.15 -5.31 5.50
CA GLY A 97 -7.25 -4.52 6.05
C GLY A 97 -8.55 -5.35 6.18
N LEU A 98 -8.89 -5.76 7.41
CA LEU A 98 -10.01 -6.67 7.68
C LEU A 98 -11.28 -5.99 8.23
N SER A 99 -11.26 -4.67 8.43
CA SER A 99 -12.41 -3.87 8.86
C SER A 99 -12.47 -2.57 8.07
N PRO A 100 -13.64 -1.91 7.98
CA PRO A 100 -13.76 -0.64 7.26
C PRO A 100 -12.74 0.43 7.72
N ASP A 101 -12.47 0.50 9.02
CA ASP A 101 -11.52 1.46 9.60
C ASP A 101 -10.04 1.13 9.29
N ALA A 102 -9.75 -0.09 8.84
CA ALA A 102 -8.41 -0.57 8.50
C ALA A 102 -8.10 -0.52 6.98
N LEU A 103 -8.99 0.06 6.16
CA LEU A 103 -8.85 0.06 4.70
C LEU A 103 -8.03 1.22 4.13
N SER A 104 -7.51 2.14 4.94
CA SER A 104 -6.84 3.36 4.43
C SER A 104 -5.76 3.07 3.38
N LEU A 105 -4.89 2.07 3.62
CA LEU A 105 -3.87 1.68 2.64
C LEU A 105 -4.47 1.03 1.39
N ALA A 106 -5.42 0.12 1.56
CA ALA A 106 -6.11 -0.54 0.45
C ALA A 106 -6.85 0.46 -0.46
N CYS A 107 -7.44 1.53 0.11
CA CYS A 107 -8.05 2.62 -0.65
C CYS A 107 -7.02 3.36 -1.51
N ILE A 108 -5.86 3.71 -0.94
CA ILE A 108 -4.76 4.36 -1.68
C ILE A 108 -4.30 3.45 -2.84
N GLU A 109 -4.12 2.16 -2.58
CA GLU A 109 -3.67 1.19 -3.58
C GLU A 109 -4.69 0.99 -4.71
N ALA A 110 -5.98 0.93 -4.39
CA ALA A 110 -7.06 0.85 -5.36
C ALA A 110 -7.08 2.09 -6.27
N GLU A 111 -6.92 3.28 -5.69
CA GLU A 111 -6.87 4.53 -6.45
C GLU A 111 -5.62 4.61 -7.35
N LEU A 112 -4.46 4.17 -6.86
CA LEU A 112 -3.24 4.06 -7.67
C LEU A 112 -3.47 3.15 -8.88
N ALA A 113 -4.11 1.99 -8.67
CA ALA A 113 -4.42 1.04 -9.74
C ALA A 113 -5.39 1.64 -10.77
N LEU A 114 -6.47 2.29 -10.32
CA LEU A 114 -7.46 2.92 -11.19
C LEU A 114 -6.86 4.07 -12.01
N LEU A 115 -6.10 4.97 -11.38
CA LEU A 115 -5.44 6.08 -12.06
C LEU A 115 -4.45 5.59 -13.11
N SER A 116 -3.66 4.57 -12.75
CA SER A 116 -2.67 3.98 -13.66
C SER A 116 -3.33 3.31 -14.86
N HIS A 117 -4.44 2.59 -14.64
CA HIS A 117 -5.18 1.95 -15.71
C HIS A 117 -5.80 2.99 -16.69
N ARG A 118 -6.42 4.06 -16.17
CA ARG A 118 -7.13 5.05 -16.99
C ARG A 118 -6.21 5.93 -17.83
N SER A 119 -5.03 6.26 -17.31
CA SER A 119 -4.18 7.32 -17.89
C SER A 119 -2.78 6.86 -18.28
N GLY A 120 -2.36 5.65 -17.89
CA GLY A 120 -0.99 5.16 -18.04
C GLY A 120 0.04 5.87 -17.14
N ARG A 121 -0.33 6.96 -16.45
CA ARG A 121 0.52 7.62 -15.45
C ARG A 121 0.77 6.66 -14.28
N LEU A 122 1.89 6.81 -13.59
CA LEU A 122 2.25 6.01 -12.43
C LEU A 122 2.32 4.49 -12.68
N ALA A 123 2.29 4.02 -13.94
CA ALA A 123 2.45 2.59 -14.25
C ALA A 123 3.75 2.01 -13.66
N SER A 124 4.85 2.76 -13.69
CA SER A 124 6.11 2.35 -13.05
C SER A 124 6.01 2.31 -11.52
N VAL A 125 5.24 3.23 -10.91
CA VAL A 125 5.01 3.30 -9.46
C VAL A 125 4.13 2.13 -9.01
N LEU A 126 3.04 1.84 -9.71
CA LEU A 126 2.20 0.67 -9.48
C LEU A 126 3.01 -0.63 -9.60
N GLN A 127 3.83 -0.76 -10.66
CA GLN A 127 4.69 -1.94 -10.83
C GLN A 127 5.71 -2.06 -9.69
N ALA A 128 6.29 -0.96 -9.22
CA ALA A 128 7.22 -0.99 -8.09
C ALA A 128 6.53 -1.46 -6.81
N TRP A 129 5.34 -0.95 -6.50
CA TRP A 129 4.55 -1.40 -5.37
C TRP A 129 4.16 -2.90 -5.48
N GLN A 130 3.70 -3.35 -6.65
CA GLN A 130 3.38 -4.76 -6.88
C GLN A 130 4.59 -5.68 -6.67
N ARG A 131 5.77 -5.25 -7.10
CA ARG A 131 7.02 -6.01 -6.94
C ARG A 131 7.65 -5.90 -5.55
N ALA A 132 7.24 -4.95 -4.70
CA ALA A 132 7.90 -4.75 -3.42
C ALA A 132 7.77 -5.97 -2.48
N MET A 133 6.60 -6.62 -2.47
CA MET A 133 6.30 -7.76 -1.60
C MET A 133 6.68 -9.12 -2.23
N GLU A 134 6.66 -9.22 -3.57
CA GLU A 134 6.81 -10.49 -4.28
C GLU A 134 8.12 -11.25 -3.94
N PRO A 135 9.33 -10.66 -4.00
CA PRO A 135 10.57 -11.36 -3.69
C PRO A 135 10.60 -11.91 -2.26
N ILE A 136 10.11 -11.14 -1.28
CA ILE A 136 10.06 -11.54 0.13
C ILE A 136 9.19 -12.79 0.29
N LEU A 137 8.00 -12.78 -0.29
CA LEU A 137 7.10 -13.95 -0.21
C LEU A 137 7.69 -15.14 -0.95
N CYS A 138 8.30 -14.93 -2.12
CA CYS A 138 8.96 -15.99 -2.89
C CYS A 138 10.05 -16.67 -2.06
N ASP A 139 10.95 -15.90 -1.45
CA ASP A 139 12.06 -16.45 -0.64
C ASP A 139 11.56 -17.32 0.52
N VAL A 140 10.45 -16.94 1.14
CA VAL A 140 9.82 -17.71 2.22
C VAL A 140 9.16 -18.97 1.67
N LEU A 141 8.39 -18.83 0.57
CA LEU A 141 7.67 -19.93 -0.08
C LEU A 141 8.62 -21.01 -0.59
N GLU A 142 9.75 -20.62 -1.19
CA GLU A 142 10.82 -21.54 -1.60
C GLU A 142 11.37 -22.31 -0.41
N ARG A 143 11.66 -21.61 0.69
CA ARG A 143 12.23 -22.21 1.90
C ARG A 143 11.31 -23.22 2.56
N ILE A 144 9.99 -22.98 2.52
CA ILE A 144 8.98 -23.91 3.06
C ILE A 144 8.54 -24.98 2.04
N GLY A 145 9.20 -25.05 0.87
CA GLY A 145 9.02 -26.09 -0.12
C GLY A 145 7.75 -25.97 -0.98
N VAL A 146 7.25 -24.76 -1.20
CA VAL A 146 6.12 -24.52 -2.10
C VAL A 146 6.63 -24.46 -3.56
N PRO A 147 6.12 -25.30 -4.48
CA PRO A 147 6.47 -25.22 -5.89
C PRO A 147 5.94 -23.91 -6.51
N ARG A 148 6.59 -23.43 -7.57
CA ARG A 148 6.20 -22.20 -8.29
C ARG A 148 5.98 -21.00 -7.33
N PRO A 149 7.01 -20.62 -6.55
CA PRO A 149 6.91 -19.64 -5.46
C PRO A 149 6.38 -18.27 -5.90
N VAL A 150 6.70 -17.83 -7.13
CA VAL A 150 6.19 -16.59 -7.71
C VAL A 150 4.67 -16.63 -7.91
N GLU A 151 4.13 -17.74 -8.43
CA GLU A 151 2.70 -17.92 -8.63
C GLU A 151 1.97 -18.00 -7.28
N ALA A 152 2.56 -18.71 -6.31
CA ALA A 152 2.05 -18.80 -4.96
C ALA A 152 2.01 -17.43 -4.26
N ALA A 153 3.09 -16.64 -4.33
CA ALA A 153 3.16 -15.29 -3.78
C ALA A 153 2.07 -14.38 -4.36
N ARG A 154 1.87 -14.43 -5.68
CA ARG A 154 0.80 -13.66 -6.35
C ARG A 154 -0.58 -14.10 -5.91
N THR A 155 -0.80 -15.40 -5.80
CA THR A 155 -2.10 -15.97 -5.38
C THR A 155 -2.46 -15.55 -3.96
N LEU A 156 -1.54 -15.69 -3.01
CA LEU A 156 -1.76 -15.28 -1.62
C LEU A 156 -2.00 -13.77 -1.52
N THR A 157 -1.23 -12.97 -2.25
CA THR A 157 -1.42 -11.52 -2.31
C THR A 157 -2.79 -11.14 -2.90
N ALA A 158 -3.23 -11.84 -3.94
CA ALA A 158 -4.54 -11.63 -4.55
C ALA A 158 -5.69 -11.97 -3.59
N ILE A 159 -5.54 -13.01 -2.76
CA ILE A 159 -6.51 -13.34 -1.71
C ILE A 159 -6.61 -12.22 -0.68
N CYS A 160 -5.47 -11.65 -0.24
CA CYS A 160 -5.45 -10.53 0.72
C CYS A 160 -6.18 -9.30 0.14
N ARG A 161 -5.78 -8.84 -1.06
CA ARG A 161 -6.40 -7.70 -1.74
C ARG A 161 -7.88 -7.92 -2.08
N GLY A 162 -8.24 -9.14 -2.49
CA GLY A 162 -9.62 -9.51 -2.73
C GLY A 162 -10.47 -9.48 -1.46
N THR A 163 -9.87 -9.80 -0.31
CA THR A 163 -10.52 -9.71 1.01
C THR A 163 -10.74 -8.26 1.42
N GLU A 164 -9.76 -7.38 1.22
CA GLU A 164 -9.92 -5.93 1.45
C GLU A 164 -11.02 -5.34 0.56
N PHE A 165 -11.05 -5.72 -0.71
CA PHE A 165 -12.12 -5.33 -1.63
C PHE A 165 -13.49 -5.86 -1.16
N GLU A 166 -13.55 -7.08 -0.62
CA GLU A 166 -14.78 -7.64 -0.04
C GLU A 166 -15.26 -6.84 1.17
N VAL A 167 -14.36 -6.44 2.08
CA VAL A 167 -14.68 -5.53 3.21
C VAL A 167 -15.22 -4.21 2.68
N MET A 168 -14.56 -3.63 1.67
CA MET A 168 -14.96 -2.36 1.05
C MET A 168 -16.36 -2.45 0.42
N ALA A 169 -16.64 -3.51 -0.32
CA ALA A 169 -17.90 -3.71 -1.02
C ALA A 169 -19.07 -4.02 -0.07
N ARG A 170 -18.82 -4.74 1.03
CA ARG A 170 -19.85 -5.12 2.01
C ARG A 170 -20.07 -4.05 3.09
N GLY A 171 -19.08 -3.20 3.34
CA GLY A 171 -19.07 -2.26 4.46
C GLY A 171 -19.00 -2.95 5.84
N GLY A 172 -18.50 -4.19 5.90
CA GLY A 172 -18.47 -5.01 7.10
C GLY A 172 -17.14 -5.74 7.26
N ALA A 173 -16.75 -5.99 8.52
CA ALA A 173 -15.49 -6.66 8.83
C ALA A 173 -15.49 -8.14 8.44
N ILE A 174 -14.32 -8.66 8.08
CA ILE A 174 -14.04 -10.08 7.90
C ILE A 174 -13.17 -10.53 9.07
N SER A 175 -13.46 -11.69 9.64
CA SER A 175 -12.66 -12.18 10.78
C SER A 175 -11.26 -12.60 10.33
N PRO A 176 -10.21 -12.37 11.16
CA PRO A 176 -8.86 -12.86 10.88
C PRO A 176 -8.79 -14.37 10.60
N GLU A 177 -9.62 -15.15 11.30
CA GLU A 177 -9.72 -16.61 11.14
C GLU A 177 -10.26 -16.97 9.75
N THR A 178 -11.19 -16.17 9.22
CA THR A 178 -11.75 -16.37 7.88
C THR A 178 -10.67 -16.17 6.81
N LEU A 179 -9.88 -15.08 6.91
CA LEU A 179 -8.76 -14.87 5.99
C LEU A 179 -7.70 -15.96 6.15
N ASN A 180 -7.34 -16.32 7.38
CA ASN A 180 -6.37 -17.38 7.64
C ASN A 180 -6.79 -18.71 7.01
N ALA A 181 -8.05 -19.12 7.16
CA ALA A 181 -8.57 -20.34 6.55
C ALA A 181 -8.52 -20.33 5.01
N ARG A 182 -8.78 -19.17 4.39
CA ARG A 182 -8.63 -19.00 2.93
C ARG A 182 -7.18 -19.16 2.49
N LEU A 183 -6.25 -18.50 3.19
CA LEU A 183 -4.82 -18.56 2.90
C LEU A 183 -4.26 -19.98 3.11
N GLU A 184 -4.64 -20.67 4.18
CA GLU A 184 -4.25 -22.06 4.43
C GLU A 184 -4.73 -23.00 3.32
N THR A 185 -5.99 -22.84 2.90
CA THR A 185 -6.57 -23.66 1.83
C THR A 185 -5.84 -23.45 0.51
N ALA A 186 -5.55 -22.20 0.16
CA ALA A 186 -4.75 -21.88 -1.03
C ALA A 186 -3.34 -22.46 -0.92
N LEU A 187 -2.67 -22.30 0.22
CA LEU A 187 -1.31 -22.77 0.42
C LEU A 187 -1.20 -24.30 0.36
N ARG A 188 -2.19 -25.04 0.87
CA ARG A 188 -2.27 -26.50 0.71
C ARG A 188 -2.38 -26.89 -0.77
N GLY A 189 -3.33 -26.29 -1.49
CA GLY A 189 -3.52 -26.58 -2.92
C GLY A 189 -2.30 -26.25 -3.78
N LEU A 190 -1.57 -25.19 -3.44
CA LEU A 190 -0.33 -24.80 -4.12
C LEU A 190 0.85 -25.74 -3.86
N GLN A 191 0.81 -26.59 -2.83
CA GLN A 191 1.86 -27.58 -2.57
C GLN A 191 1.63 -28.92 -3.25
N GLU A 192 0.37 -29.24 -3.50
CA GLU A 192 -0.05 -30.54 -4.03
C GLU A 192 -0.03 -30.58 -5.58
N GLY A 193 0.07 -29.42 -6.25
CA GLY A 193 0.02 -29.29 -7.71
C GLY A 193 1.25 -28.66 -8.35
#